data_AF-A0A963W9E3-F1
#
_entry.id   AF-A0A963W9E3-F1
#
_cell.length_a   1.000
_cell.length_b   1.000
_cell.length_c   1.000
_cell.angle_alpha   90.00
_cell.angle_beta   90.00
_cell.angle_gamma   90.00
#
_symmetry.space_group_name_H-M   'P 1'
#
loop_
_entity.id
_entity.type
_entity.pdbx_description
1 polymer ?
#
loop_
_entity_poly.entity_id
_entity_poly.type
_entity_poly.pdbx_seq_one_letter_code
_entity_poly.pdbx_strand_id
1 'polypeptide(L)'
;MLDLVDPLLLVLALAAVNMAAFFAFWIDKVQARGGGWRLREDTLLGLALIGGTPGAYAARSLFRHKTRKQPFNTQLTTIAVLQVLVIGGVIGWQLGG
;
A
#
# COMPACT_ATOMS: atom_id res chain seq x y z
N MET A 1 -10.76 -21.40 22.06
CA MET A 1 -10.00 -20.38 22.83
C MET A 1 -8.97 -19.82 21.87
N LEU A 2 -9.34 -18.72 21.20
CA LEU A 2 -8.58 -18.00 20.16
C LEU A 2 -8.18 -18.85 18.95
N ASP A 3 -9.09 -18.98 17.97
CA ASP A 3 -8.72 -19.11 16.56
C ASP A 3 -7.99 -17.82 16.19
N LEU A 4 -6.70 -17.81 16.50
CA LEU A 4 -5.80 -16.68 16.34
C LEU A 4 -5.84 -16.32 14.85
N VAL A 5 -6.56 -15.25 14.51
CA VAL A 5 -6.94 -14.78 13.17
C VAL A 5 -7.78 -15.75 12.32
N ASP A 6 -9.10 -15.71 12.51
CA ASP A 6 -10.07 -16.17 11.50
C ASP A 6 -9.65 -15.70 10.09
N PRO A 7 -9.56 -16.58 9.08
CA PRO A 7 -9.15 -16.19 7.73
C PRO A 7 -10.03 -15.08 7.15
N LEU A 8 -11.31 -15.05 7.54
CA LEU A 8 -12.24 -13.98 7.17
C LEU A 8 -11.82 -12.63 7.79
N LEU A 9 -11.39 -12.62 9.05
CA LEU A 9 -10.93 -11.42 9.75
C LEU A 9 -9.63 -10.89 9.11
N LEU A 10 -8.71 -11.79 8.72
CA LEU A 10 -7.48 -11.43 8.03
C LEU A 10 -7.76 -10.79 6.66
N VAL A 11 -8.68 -11.38 5.87
CA VAL A 11 -9.09 -10.83 4.57
C VAL A 11 -9.77 -9.47 4.75
N LEU A 12 -10.63 -9.31 5.75
CA LEU A 12 -11.28 -8.03 6.04
C LEU A 12 -10.28 -6.98 6.50
N ALA A 13 -9.30 -7.33 7.33
CA ALA A 13 -8.25 -6.42 7.76
C ALA A 13 -7.37 -5.97 6.57
N LEU A 14 -6.97 -6.90 5.69
CA LEU A 14 -6.23 -6.58 4.47
C LEU A 14 -7.05 -5.70 3.51
N ALA A 15 -8.35 -6.00 3.34
CA ALA A 15 -9.25 -5.19 2.52
C ALA A 15 -9.40 -3.77 3.10
N ALA A 16 -9.56 -3.64 4.43
CA ALA A 16 -9.65 -2.35 5.10
C ALA A 16 -8.37 -1.52 4.95
N VAL A 17 -7.18 -2.14 5.09
CA VAL A 17 -5.89 -1.46 4.87
C VAL A 17 -5.74 -1.01 3.42
N ASN A 18 -6.15 -1.83 2.46
CA ASN A 18 -6.12 -1.46 1.04
C ASN A 18 -7.10 -0.32 0.71
N MET A 19 -8.32 -0.34 1.27
CA MET A 19 -9.28 0.76 1.14
C MET A 19 -8.77 2.03 1.80
N ALA A 20 -8.20 1.94 3.00
CA ALA A 20 -7.63 3.08 3.71
C ALA A 20 -6.49 3.72 2.89
N ALA A 21 -5.60 2.91 2.32
CA ALA A 21 -4.57 3.39 1.40
C ALA A 21 -5.18 4.08 0.18
N PHE A 22 -6.22 3.51 -0.43
CA PHE A 22 -6.90 4.10 -1.58
C PHE A 22 -7.56 5.44 -1.25
N PHE A 23 -8.30 5.53 -0.14
CA PHE A 23 -8.96 6.75 0.31
C PHE A 23 -7.95 7.83 0.71
N ALA A 24 -6.83 7.47 1.34
CA ALA A 24 -5.77 8.43 1.65
C ALA A 24 -5.21 9.09 0.38
N PHE A 25 -5.00 8.32 -0.69
CA PHE A 25 -4.62 8.85 -2.00
C PHE A 25 -5.74 9.68 -2.66
N TRP A 26 -7.00 9.28 -2.51
CA TRP A 26 -8.15 10.04 -3.01
C TRP A 26 -8.24 11.42 -2.34
N ILE A 27 -8.13 11.45 -1.00
CA ILE A 27 -8.20 12.68 -0.20
C ILE A 27 -7.04 13.63 -0.57
N ASP A 28 -5.83 13.11 -0.76
CA ASP A 28 -4.68 13.89 -1.21
C ASP A 28 -4.95 14.56 -2.58
N LYS A 29 -5.60 13.85 -3.52
CA LYS A 29 -6.00 14.42 -4.82
C LYS A 29 -7.05 15.53 -4.67
N VAL A 30 -8.06 15.31 -3.82
CA VAL A 30 -9.13 16.30 -3.57
C VAL A 30 -8.53 17.56 -2.94
N GLN A 31 -7.67 17.42 -1.94
CA GLN A 31 -6.96 18.53 -1.30
C GLN A 31 -6.04 19.27 -2.28
N ALA A 32 -5.36 18.55 -3.18
CA ALA A 32 -4.50 19.15 -4.20
C ALA A 32 -5.27 20.02 -5.22
N ARG A 33 -6.54 19.69 -5.51
CA ARG A 33 -7.42 20.52 -6.36
C ARG A 33 -8.11 21.64 -5.59
N GLY A 34 -8.45 21.42 -4.32
CA GLY A 34 -9.16 22.37 -3.47
C GLY A 34 -8.27 23.35 -2.70
N GLY A 35 -6.94 23.28 -2.84
CA GLY A 35 -6.01 24.16 -2.12
C GLY A 35 -5.84 23.85 -0.63
N GLY A 36 -6.30 22.68 -0.18
CA GLY A 36 -6.25 22.30 1.23
C GLY A 36 -4.99 21.51 1.61
N TRP A 37 -4.96 21.00 2.84
CA TRP A 37 -3.77 20.41 3.47
C TRP A 37 -3.29 19.13 2.75
N ARG A 38 -2.09 19.17 2.16
CA ARG A 38 -1.50 17.98 1.51
C ARG A 38 -1.13 16.91 2.53
N LEU A 39 -1.47 15.65 2.25
CA LEU A 39 -1.09 14.54 3.11
C LEU A 39 0.43 14.29 2.97
N ARG A 40 1.11 14.05 4.09
CA ARG A 40 2.57 13.77 4.10
C ARG A 40 2.81 12.45 3.36
N GLU A 41 3.84 12.44 2.51
CA GLU A 41 4.23 11.26 1.73
C GLU A 41 4.55 10.05 2.62
N ASP A 42 5.14 10.30 3.78
CA ASP A 42 5.46 9.30 4.81
C ASP A 42 4.24 8.49 5.26
N THR A 43 3.06 9.13 5.39
CA THR A 43 1.83 8.46 5.84
C THR A 43 1.30 7.51 4.77
N LEU A 44 1.40 7.91 3.50
CA LEU A 44 1.00 7.08 2.35
C LEU A 44 1.95 5.88 2.19
N LEU A 45 3.26 6.09 2.41
CA LEU A 45 4.25 5.02 2.39
C LEU A 45 4.08 4.05 3.56
N GLY A 46 3.76 4.54 4.76
CA GLY A 46 3.45 3.71 5.91
C GLY A 46 2.25 2.79 5.66
N LEU A 47 1.18 3.31 5.05
CA LEU A 47 0.01 2.50 4.66
C LEU A 47 0.37 1.43 3.61
N ALA A 48 1.21 1.77 2.64
CA ALA A 48 1.71 0.80 1.66
C ALA A 48 2.59 -0.29 2.33
N LEU A 49 3.44 0.10 3.29
CA LEU A 49 4.33 -0.80 4.03
C LEU A 49 3.54 -1.84 4.85
N ILE A 50 2.45 -1.42 5.49
CA ILE A 50 1.62 -2.28 6.37
C ILE A 50 0.81 -3.32 5.56
N GLY A 51 0.68 -3.16 4.24
CA GLY A 51 -0.06 -4.11 3.38
C GLY A 51 -1.03 -3.44 2.40
N GLY A 52 -1.03 -2.11 2.33
CA GLY A 52 -1.84 -1.34 1.38
C GLY A 52 -1.19 -1.16 0.00
N THR A 53 -0.10 -1.87 -0.31
CA THR A 53 0.61 -1.79 -1.60
C THR A 53 -0.31 -1.94 -2.83
N PRO A 54 -1.24 -2.91 -2.88
CA PRO A 54 -2.20 -3.03 -3.98
C PRO A 54 -3.13 -1.81 -4.10
N GLY A 55 -3.69 -1.35 -2.98
CA GLY A 55 -4.55 -0.15 -2.92
C GLY A 55 -3.81 1.12 -3.29
N ALA A 56 -2.55 1.26 -2.89
CA ALA A 56 -1.68 2.37 -3.26
C ALA A 56 -1.35 2.38 -4.76
N TYR A 57 -1.07 1.21 -5.35
CA TYR A 57 -0.86 1.09 -6.80
C TYR A 57 -2.15 1.36 -7.60
N ALA A 58 -3.29 0.85 -7.15
CA ALA A 58 -4.59 1.08 -7.76
C ALA A 58 -4.96 2.57 -7.74
N ALA A 59 -4.82 3.21 -6.58
CA ALA A 59 -5.05 4.64 -6.43
C ALA A 59 -4.11 5.48 -7.29
N ARG A 60 -2.82 5.13 -7.31
CA ARG A 60 -1.83 5.79 -8.18
C ARG A 60 -2.19 5.67 -9.66
N SER A 61 -2.57 4.47 -10.12
CA SER A 61 -2.96 4.22 -11.51
C SER A 61 -4.21 5.02 -11.89
N LEU A 62 -5.23 5.01 -11.01
CA LEU A 62 -6.51 5.67 -11.24
C LEU A 62 -6.40 7.21 -11.23
N PHE A 63 -5.58 7.75 -10.33
CA PHE A 63 -5.49 9.21 -10.18
C PHE A 63 -4.46 9.86 -11.08
N ARG A 64 -3.51 9.09 -11.65
CA ARG A 64 -2.35 9.62 -12.41
C ARG A 64 -1.66 10.79 -11.67
N HIS A 65 -1.78 10.81 -10.35
CA HIS A 65 -1.38 11.92 -9.49
C HIS A 65 -0.12 11.49 -8.75
N LYS A 66 0.88 12.39 -8.63
CA LYS A 66 2.20 12.14 -8.05
C LYS A 66 3.05 11.02 -8.71
N THR A 67 2.90 10.78 -10.02
CA THR A 67 3.86 9.93 -10.78
C THR A 67 5.20 10.60 -11.04
N ARG A 68 5.28 11.94 -10.95
CA ARG A 68 6.44 12.74 -11.39
C ARG A 68 7.33 13.29 -10.27
N LYS A 69 6.87 13.40 -9.02
CA LYS A 69 7.73 13.88 -7.91
C LYS A 69 8.45 12.70 -7.26
N GLN A 70 9.70 12.53 -7.67
CA GLN A 70 10.72 11.79 -6.91
C GLN A 70 10.91 12.51 -5.57
N PRO A 71 10.96 11.81 -4.41
CA PRO A 71 11.30 10.39 -4.23
C PRO A 71 10.14 9.40 -4.03
N PHE A 72 8.88 9.85 -3.97
CA PHE A 72 7.73 9.02 -3.57
C PHE A 72 7.51 7.75 -4.43
N ASN A 73 7.62 7.89 -5.75
CA ASN A 73 7.46 6.76 -6.67
C ASN A 73 8.52 5.67 -6.44
N THR A 74 9.78 6.08 -6.28
CA THR A 74 10.89 5.15 -6.03
C THR A 74 10.70 4.43 -4.71
N GLN A 75 10.29 5.14 -3.65
CA GLN A 75 10.03 4.52 -2.34
C GLN A 75 8.90 3.49 -2.39
N LEU A 76 7.77 3.79 -3.06
CA LEU A 76 6.66 2.86 -3.20
C LEU A 76 7.06 1.61 -4.00
N THR A 77 7.82 1.76 -5.09
CA THR A 77 8.31 0.64 -5.90
C THR A 77 9.34 -0.19 -5.14
N THR A 78 10.23 0.42 -4.36
CA THR A 78 11.18 -0.31 -3.50
C THR A 78 10.46 -1.17 -2.47
N ILE A 79 9.41 -0.65 -1.82
CA ILE A 79 8.61 -1.42 -0.86
C ILE A 79 7.95 -2.64 -1.54
N ALA A 80 7.36 -2.44 -2.71
CA ALA A 80 6.72 -3.53 -3.46
C ALA A 80 7.75 -4.61 -3.89
N VAL A 81 8.91 -4.21 -4.38
CA VAL A 81 9.99 -5.14 -4.78
C VAL A 81 10.48 -5.93 -3.56
N LEU A 82 10.71 -5.27 -2.42
CA LEU A 82 11.12 -5.95 -1.19
C LEU A 82 10.06 -6.98 -0.74
N GLN A 83 8.77 -6.63 -0.76
CA GLN A 83 7.70 -7.57 -0.41
C GLN A 83 7.71 -8.81 -1.33
N VAL A 84 7.83 -8.60 -2.64
CA VAL A 84 7.88 -9.71 -3.61
C VAL A 84 9.12 -10.58 -3.42
N LEU A 85 10.28 -9.98 -3.15
CA LEU A 85 11.52 -10.72 -2.90
C LEU A 85 11.45 -11.56 -1.62
N VAL A 86 10.90 -11.01 -0.53
CA VAL A 86 10.73 -11.76 0.72
C VAL A 86 9.74 -12.91 0.53
N ILE A 87 8.59 -12.65 -0.08
CA ILE A 87 7.58 -13.69 -0.34
C ILE A 87 8.14 -14.78 -1.27
N GLY A 88 8.80 -14.39 -2.36
CA GLY A 88 9.42 -15.33 -3.30
C GLY A 88 10.54 -16.15 -2.66
N GLY A 89 11.36 -15.54 -1.81
CA GLY A 89 12.41 -16.23 -1.05
C GLY A 89 11.85 -17.26 -0.07
N VAL A 90 10.78 -16.91 0.66
CA VAL A 90 10.09 -17.84 1.57
C VAL A 90 9.46 -19.00 0.80
N ILE A 91 8.78 -18.73 -0.32
CA ILE A 91 8.18 -19.77 -1.17
C ILE A 91 9.27 -20.68 -1.76
N GLY A 92 10.37 -20.10 -2.24
CA GLY A 92 11.51 -20.85 -2.76
C GLY A 92 12.15 -21.75 -1.70
N TRP A 93 12.29 -21.26 -0.48
CA TRP A 93 12.78 -22.05 0.65
C TRP A 93 11.82 -23.19 1.03
N GLN A 94 10.50 -23.00 0.88
CA GLN A 94 9.50 -24.05 1.13
C GLN A 94 9.39 -25.09 0.00
N LEU A 95 9.64 -24.71 -1.25
CA LEU A 95 9.56 -25.63 -2.41
C LEU A 95 10.86 -26.36 -2.70
N GLY A 96 12.00 -25.80 -2.29
CA GLY A 96 13.34 -26.38 -2.47
C GLY A 96 13.86 -27.17 -1.27
N GLY A 97 13.04 -27.30 -0.21
CA GLY A 97 13.31 -28.09 0.99
C GLY A 97 12.80 -29.53 0.89
#